data_AF-A0A0M1JC59-F1
#
_entry.id   AF-A0A0M1JC59-F1
#
_cell.length_a   1.000
_cell.length_b   1.000
_cell.length_c   1.000
_cell.angle_alpha   90.00
_cell.angle_beta   90.00
_cell.angle_gamma   90.00
#
_symmetry.space_group_name_H-M   'P 1'
#
loop_
_entity.id
_entity.type
_entity.pdbx_description
1 polymer ?
#
loop_
_entity_poly.entity_id
_entity_poly.type
_entity_poly.pdbx_seq_one_letter_code
_entity_poly.pdbx_strand_id
1 'polypeptide(L)' 'MFEDLNVDKPLNLERPKSAREAFVEYSTMECQRRQDSNADFNQQLFDEAVDLIIRKLQRLEDEGRA' A
#
# COMPACT_ATOMS: atom_id res chain seq x y z
N MET A 1 2.70 -23.82 16.39
CA MET A 1 3.76 -23.05 15.75
C MET A 1 3.07 -21.86 15.09
N PHE A 2 3.25 -20.67 15.64
CA PHE A 2 2.85 -19.43 14.97
C PHE A 2 4.05 -19.07 14.11
N GLU A 3 3.95 -19.30 12.80
CA GLU A 3 4.98 -18.83 11.88
C GLU A 3 4.88 -17.31 11.85
N ASP A 4 6.02 -16.69 12.15
CA ASP A 4 6.24 -15.26 12.15
C ASP A 4 5.71 -14.65 10.85
N LEU A 5 4.59 -13.93 10.97
CA LEU A 5 4.20 -12.94 9.97
C LEU A 5 5.36 -11.95 9.91
N ASN A 6 6.25 -12.14 8.94
CA ASN A 6 7.43 -11.33 8.76
C ASN A 6 7.02 -9.92 8.32
N VAL A 7 6.71 -9.07 9.30
CA VAL A 7 6.42 -7.63 9.15
C VAL A 7 7.65 -6.86 8.68
N ASP A 8 8.83 -7.50 8.69
CA ASP A 8 10.14 -6.90 8.43
C ASP A 8 10.66 -7.12 7.00
N LYS A 9 9.80 -7.32 5.99
CA LYS A 9 10.29 -7.23 4.61
C LYS A 9 10.68 -5.77 4.37
N PRO A 10 11.98 -5.43 4.20
CA PRO A 10 12.39 -4.05 4.06
C PRO A 10 11.75 -3.49 2.79
N LEU A 11 11.06 -2.35 2.94
CA LEU A 11 10.68 -1.50 1.80
C LEU A 11 11.93 -1.26 0.96
N ASN A 12 11.81 -1.30 -0.36
CA ASN A 12 12.95 -1.14 -1.24
C ASN A 12 13.60 0.22 -0.93
N LEU A 13 14.85 0.23 -0.46
CA LEU A 13 15.48 1.37 0.23
C LEU A 13 15.76 2.59 -0.68
N GLU A 14 15.25 2.63 -1.91
CA GLU A 14 15.16 3.88 -2.64
C GLU A 14 14.12 4.75 -1.94
N ARG A 15 14.57 5.91 -1.44
CA ARG A 15 13.67 6.85 -0.77
C ARG A 15 12.53 7.19 -1.75
N PRO A 16 11.26 6.88 -1.42
CA PRO A 16 10.15 7.13 -2.32
C PRO A 16 10.13 8.61 -2.69
N LYS A 17 9.93 8.93 -3.98
CA LYS A 17 10.03 10.30 -4.48
C LYS A 17 8.83 11.13 -4.08
N SER A 18 7.73 10.49 -3.67
CA SER A 18 6.53 11.15 -3.21
C SER A 18 5.73 10.29 -2.22
N ALA A 19 4.82 10.93 -1.48
CA ALA A 19 3.89 10.24 -0.57
C ALA A 19 2.99 9.25 -1.32
N ARG A 20 2.61 9.57 -2.57
CA ARG A 20 1.88 8.66 -3.45
C ARG A 20 2.68 7.40 -3.77
N GLU A 21 3.96 7.53 -4.14
CA GLU A 21 4.81 6.37 -4.43
C GLU A 21 4.95 5.45 -3.21
N ALA A 22 5.19 6.03 -2.03
CA ALA A 22 5.28 5.29 -0.78
C ALA A 22 3.97 4.53 -0.46
N PHE A 23 2.83 5.18 -0.68
CA PHE A 23 1.52 4.57 -0.44
C PHE A 23 1.23 3.42 -1.42
N VAL A 24 1.56 3.59 -2.70
CA VAL A 24 1.39 2.55 -3.72
C VAL A 24 2.23 1.31 -3.38
N GLU A 25 3.50 1.49 -3.02
CA GLU A 25 4.37 0.38 -2.62
C GLU A 25 3.80 -0.38 -1.42
N TYR A 26 3.42 0.34 -0.36
CA TYR A 26 2.79 -0.26 0.82
C TYR A 26 1.52 -1.04 0.46
N SER A 27 0.61 -0.44 -0.30
CA SER A 27 -0.67 -1.08 -0.67
C SER A 27 -0.47 -2.34 -1.52
N THR A 28 0.55 -2.36 -2.37
CA THR A 28 0.91 -3.53 -3.19
C THR A 28 1.39 -4.67 -2.30
N MET A 29 2.28 -4.38 -1.35
CA MET A 29 2.77 -5.37 -0.39
C MET A 29 1.66 -5.90 0.52
N GLU A 30 0.79 -5.04 1.02
CA GLU A 30 -0.33 -5.44 1.87
C GLU A 30 -1.35 -6.29 1.10
N CYS A 31 -1.65 -5.95 -0.17
CA CYS A 31 -2.50 -6.75 -1.04
C CYS A 31 -1.94 -8.18 -1.20
N GLN A 32 -0.66 -8.31 -1.52
CA GLN A 32 0.00 -9.61 -1.65
C GLN A 32 -0.06 -10.39 -0.33
N ARG A 33 0.24 -9.74 0.80
CA ARG A 33 0.19 -10.38 2.13
C ARG A 33 -1.21 -10.91 2.46
N ARG A 34 -2.26 -10.19 2.06
CA ARG A 34 -3.65 -10.60 2.27
C ARG A 34 -4.01 -11.79 1.39
N GLN A 35 -3.62 -11.76 0.12
CA GLN A 35 -3.81 -12.87 -0.82
C GLN A 35 -3.08 -14.15 -0.34
N ASP A 36 -1.87 -14.02 0.20
CA ASP A 36 -1.09 -15.15 0.72
C ASP A 36 -1.66 -15.72 2.03
N SER A 37 -2.46 -14.95 2.76
CA SER A 37 -2.97 -15.33 4.10
C SER A 37 -4.23 -16.19 4.10
N ASN A 38 -4.82 -16.51 2.93
CA ASN A 38 -6.14 -17.18 2.81
C ASN A 38 -7.26 -16.50 3.64
N ALA A 39 -7.08 -15.24 4.03
CA ALA A 39 -8.10 -14.46 4.71
C ALA A 39 -9.20 -14.06 3.74
N ASP A 40 -10.42 -13.90 4.27
CA ASP A 40 -11.55 -13.37 3.49
C ASP A 40 -11.22 -11.91 3.10
N PHE A 41 -10.76 -11.73 1.86
CA PHE A 41 -10.22 -10.47 1.35
C PHE A 41 -11.08 -9.98 0.21
N ASN A 42 -11.79 -8.88 0.45
CA ASN A 42 -12.57 -8.22 -0.59
C ASN A 42 -11.64 -7.36 -1.46
N GLN A 43 -11.11 -7.96 -2.52
CA GLN A 43 -10.22 -7.31 -3.49
C GLN A 43 -10.85 -6.03 -4.07
N GLN A 44 -12.14 -6.08 -4.44
CA GLN A 44 -12.81 -4.93 -5.04
C GLN A 44 -12.85 -3.74 -4.07
N LEU A 45 -13.23 -3.97 -2.81
CA LEU A 45 -13.27 -2.89 -1.81
C LEU A 45 -11.88 -2.32 -1.53
N PHE A 46 -10.85 -3.19 -1.51
CA PHE A 46 -9.47 -2.76 -1.35
C PHE A 46 -9.02 -1.87 -2.52
N ASP A 47 -9.27 -2.30 -3.75
CA ASP A 47 -8.90 -1.57 -4.96
C ASP A 47 -9.58 -0.20 -5.00
N GLU A 48 -10.89 -0.15 -4.71
CA GLU A 48 -11.66 1.11 -4.63
C GLU A 48 -11.09 2.07 -3.58
N ALA A 49 -10.70 1.55 -2.41
CA ALA A 49 -10.11 2.37 -1.34
C ALA A 49 -8.72 2.90 -1.71
N VAL A 50 -7.86 2.06 -2.30
CA VAL A 50 -6.53 2.47 -2.78
C VAL A 50 -6.65 3.55 -3.84
N ASP A 51 -7.57 3.40 -4.80
CA ASP A 51 -7.83 4.37 -5.86
C ASP A 51 -8.20 5.75 -5.31
N LEU A 52 -9.07 5.80 -4.29
CA LEU A 52 -9.48 7.05 -3.64
C LEU A 52 -8.29 7.77 -3.00
N ILE A 53 -7.42 7.03 -2.31
CA ILE A 53 -6.25 7.61 -1.64
C ILE A 53 -5.21 8.07 -2.66
N ILE A 54 -4.94 7.29 -3.72
CA ILE A 54 -4.04 7.70 -4.80
C ILE A 54 -4.51 9.03 -5.41
N ARG A 55 -5.80 9.16 -5.73
CA ARG A 55 -6.38 10.41 -6.26
C ARG A 55 -6.25 11.57 -5.28
N LYS A 56 -6.39 11.32 -3.98
CA LYS A 56 -6.22 12.35 -2.95
C LYS A 56 -4.77 12.79 -2.81
N LEU A 57 -3.83 11.85 -2.78
CA LEU A 57 -2.40 12.14 -2.69
C LEU A 57 -1.92 12.91 -3.92
N GLN A 58 -2.36 12.51 -5.11
CA GLN A 58 -2.06 13.26 -6.34
C GLN A 58 -2.54 14.71 -6.26
N ARG A 59 -3.78 14.97 -5.81
CA ARG A 59 -4.26 16.35 -5.63
C ARG A 59 -3.44 17.14 -4.62
N LEU A 60 -3.01 16.51 -3.53
CA LEU A 60 -2.18 17.18 -2.53
C LEU A 60 -0.78 17.49 -3.08
N GLU A 61 -0.18 16.60 -3.87
CA GLU A 61 1.08 16.82 -4.57
C GLU A 61 0.96 17.99 -5.56
N ASP A 62 -0.10 18.01 -6.36
CA ASP A 62 -0.38 19.09 -7.33
C ASP A 62 -0.60 20.45 -6.64
N GLU A 63 -1.17 20.45 -5.43
CA GLU A 63 -1.38 21.65 -4.59
C GLU A 63 -0.12 22.07 -3.80
N GLY A 64 0.97 21.30 -3.85
CA GLY A 64 2.20 21.53 -3.06
C GLY A 64 2.03 21.28 -1.55
N ARG A 65 1.10 20.40 -1.17
CA ARG A 65 0.71 20.08 0.21
C ARG A 65 1.06 18.64 0.64
N ALA A 66 1.82 17.93 -0.18
CA ALA A 66 2.26 16.55 0.07
C ALA A 66 3.77 16.47 0.33
#